data_AF-A0A2S6HXQ4-F1
#
_entry.id   AF-A0A2S6HXQ4-F1
#
_cell.length_a   1.000
_cell.length_b   1.000
_cell.length_c   1.000
_cell.angle_alpha   90.00
_cell.angle_beta   90.00
_cell.angle_gamma   90.00
#
_symmetry.space_group_name_H-M   'P 1'
#
loop_
_entity.id
_entity.type
_entity.pdbx_description
1 polymer ?
#
loop_
_entity_poly.entity_id
_entity_poly.type
_entity_poly.pdbx_seq_one_letter_code
_entity_poly.pdbx_strand_id
1 'polypeptide(L)' 'MERYTEDLKIWLLALAHRDLSDKDILKGFIKYYVLFDFGIGQVVNDIVFHTMYGTAGVMNAKESITRVLNQTIQK' A
#
# COMPACT_ATOMS: atom_id res chain seq x y z
N MET A 1 7.86 -0.45 18.88
CA MET A 1 8.20 -1.15 17.63
C MET A 1 8.26 -0.10 16.55
N GLU A 2 9.36 0.04 15.82
CA GLU A 2 9.49 1.07 14.78
C GLU A 2 8.69 0.66 13.54
N ARG A 3 7.75 1.50 13.11
CA ARG A 3 6.80 1.17 12.03
C ARG A 3 7.46 1.20 10.64
N TYR A 4 8.42 2.10 10.42
CA TYR A 4 9.12 2.24 9.15
C TYR A 4 10.27 1.26 9.03
N THR A 5 9.94 0.01 8.74
CA THR A 5 10.95 -0.99 8.38
C THR A 5 11.37 -0.83 6.92
N GLU A 6 12.55 -1.37 6.57
CA GLU A 6 13.01 -1.38 5.18
C GLU A 6 12.04 -2.16 4.28
N ASP A 7 11.45 -3.25 4.78
CA ASP A 7 10.45 -4.02 4.04
C ASP A 7 9.18 -3.19 3.70
N LEU A 8 8.75 -2.28 4.59
CA LEU A 8 7.62 -1.39 4.31
C LEU A 8 7.98 -0.44 3.17
N LYS A 9 9.19 0.12 3.17
CA LYS A 9 9.63 1.02 2.09
C LYS A 9 9.66 0.28 0.76
N ILE A 10 10.26 -0.90 0.70
CA ILE A 10 10.31 -1.72 -0.52
C ILE A 10 8.89 -2.01 -1.02
N TRP A 11 8.00 -2.41 -0.11
CA TRP A 11 6.60 -2.67 -0.47
C TRP A 11 5.87 -1.42 -1.00
N LEU A 12 6.05 -0.26 -0.36
CA LEU A 12 5.49 1.01 -0.82
C LEU A 12 5.99 1.40 -2.21
N LEU A 13 7.28 1.21 -2.47
CA LEU A 13 7.87 1.54 -3.77
C LEU A 13 7.32 0.64 -4.87
N ALA A 14 7.24 -0.67 -4.62
CA ALA A 14 6.68 -1.64 -5.56
C ALA A 14 5.18 -1.40 -5.81
N LEU A 15 4.43 -1.03 -4.76
CA LEU A 15 3.00 -0.71 -4.87
C LEU A 15 2.78 0.53 -5.77
N ALA A 16 3.54 1.60 -5.56
CA ALA A 16 3.43 2.82 -6.36
C ALA A 16 3.79 2.59 -7.84
N HIS A 17 4.68 1.62 -8.11
CA HIS A 17 5.08 1.18 -9.45
C HIS A 17 4.15 0.14 -10.09
N ARG A 18 3.14 -0.38 -9.39
CA ARG A 18 2.28 -1.50 -9.84
C ARG A 18 3.05 -2.81 -10.10
N ASP A 19 4.11 -3.06 -9.33
CA ASP A 19 4.97 -4.24 -9.48
C ASP A 19 4.65 -5.35 -8.45
N LEU A 20 3.45 -5.32 -7.87
CA LEU A 20 3.02 -6.28 -6.87
C LEU A 20 1.86 -7.14 -7.39
N SER A 21 1.90 -8.43 -7.06
CA SER A 21 0.75 -9.31 -7.24
C SER A 21 -0.39 -8.94 -6.28
N ASP A 22 -1.63 -9.28 -6.63
CA ASP A 22 -2.81 -9.04 -5.77
C ASP A 22 -2.63 -9.62 -4.35
N LYS A 23 -2.00 -10.79 -4.25
CA LYS A 23 -1.70 -11.45 -2.98
C LYS A 23 -0.72 -10.64 -2.14
N ASP A 24 0.31 -10.06 -2.76
CA ASP A 24 1.34 -9.28 -2.08
C ASP A 24 0.86 -7.87 -1.72
N ILE A 25 -0.03 -7.29 -2.54
CA ILE A 25 -0.78 -6.07 -2.19
C ILE A 25 -1.60 -6.32 -0.93
N LEU A 26 -2.44 -7.37 -0.91
CA LEU A 26 -3.30 -7.65 0.24
C LEU A 26 -2.49 -7.94 1.51
N LYS A 27 -1.47 -8.80 1.41
CA LYS A 27 -0.62 -9.16 2.55
C LYS A 27 0.11 -7.96 3.13
N GLY A 28 0.74 -7.14 2.29
CA GLY A 28 1.47 -5.98 2.78
C GLY A 28 0.54 -4.90 3.33
N PHE A 29 -0.63 -4.69 2.72
CA PHE A 29 -1.64 -3.77 3.25
C PHE A 29 -2.12 -4.20 4.64
N ILE A 30 -2.38 -5.49 4.86
CA ILE A 30 -2.74 -6.02 6.18
C ILE A 30 -1.58 -5.84 7.17
N LYS A 31 -0.38 -6.32 6.80
CA LYS A 31 0.80 -6.35 7.66
C LYS A 31 1.21 -4.95 8.14
N TYR A 32 1.23 -3.97 7.24
CA TYR A 32 1.81 -2.65 7.53
C TYR A 32 0.79 -1.56 7.89
N TYR A 33 -0.49 -1.76 7.57
CA TYR A 33 -1.53 -0.76 7.80
C TYR A 33 -2.67 -1.30 8.67
N VAL A 34 -3.37 -2.35 8.24
CA VAL A 34 -4.58 -2.82 8.95
C VAL A 34 -4.28 -3.26 10.39
N LEU A 35 -3.18 -3.99 10.63
CA LEU A 35 -2.77 -4.42 11.97
C LEU A 35 -2.40 -3.24 12.91
N PHE A 36 -2.22 -2.05 12.35
CA PHE A 36 -1.94 -0.81 13.08
C PHE A 36 -3.14 0.15 13.09
N ASP A 37 -4.35 -0.34 12.77
CA ASP A 37 -5.58 0.45 12.66
C ASP A 37 -5.52 1.57 11.62
N PHE A 38 -4.75 1.35 10.55
CA PHE A 38 -4.61 2.27 9.44
C PHE A 38 -5.33 1.79 8.19
N GLY A 39 -5.74 2.77 7.37
CA GLY A 39 -6.41 2.55 6.10
C GLY A 39 -5.62 3.08 4.91
N ILE A 40 -6.30 3.15 3.76
CA ILE A 40 -5.72 3.65 2.51
C ILE A 40 -5.19 5.08 2.66
N GLY A 41 -5.81 5.92 3.51
CA GLY A 41 -5.35 7.28 3.77
C GLY A 41 -3.90 7.35 4.26
N GLN A 42 -3.49 6.44 5.16
CA GLN A 42 -2.11 6.38 5.63
C GLN A 42 -1.15 5.91 4.53
N VAL A 43 -1.57 5.00 3.64
CA VAL A 43 -0.77 4.61 2.47
C VAL A 43 -0.52 5.84 1.58
N VAL A 44 -1.54 6.67 1.36
CA VAL A 44 -1.40 7.90 0.58
C VAL A 44 -0.41 8.87 1.24
N ASN A 45 -0.53 9.11 2.54
CA ASN A 45 0.41 9.96 3.27
C ASN A 45 1.84 9.41 3.19
N ASP A 46 2.01 8.10 3.32
CA ASP A 46 3.33 7.47 3.26
C ASP A 46 3.96 7.63 1.87
N ILE A 47 3.18 7.51 0.80
CA ILE A 47 3.66 7.76 -0.57
C ILE A 47 4.02 9.25 -0.76
N VAL A 48 3.17 10.17 -0.31
CA VAL A 48 3.37 11.62 -0.51
C VAL A 48 4.61 12.12 0.24
N PHE A 49 4.79 11.71 1.49
CA PHE A 49 5.83 12.28 2.36
C PHE A 49 7.11 11.45 2.41
N HIS A 50 7.08 10.18 2.01
CA HIS A 50 8.22 9.26 2.16
C HIS A 50 8.64 8.56 0.87
N THR A 51 8.14 8.99 -0.30
CA THR A 51 8.59 8.50 -1.61
C THR A 51 8.69 9.63 -2.63
N MET A 52 9.31 9.35 -3.79
CA MET A 52 9.44 10.30 -4.90
C MET A 52 8.30 10.23 -5.92
N TYR A 53 7.26 9.43 -5.70
CA TYR A 53 6.26 9.10 -6.74
C TYR A 53 5.11 10.09 -6.88
N GLY A 54 4.93 10.98 -5.91
CA GLY A 54 3.90 12.03 -5.94
C GLY A 54 2.51 11.49 -6.29
N THR A 55 1.73 12.30 -7.00
CA THR A 55 0.32 12.01 -7.31
C THR A 55 0.13 10.72 -8.14
N ALA A 56 1.03 10.43 -9.08
CA ALA A 56 0.93 9.25 -9.93
C ALA A 56 1.06 7.95 -9.10
N GLY A 57 2.04 7.89 -8.19
CA GLY A 57 2.19 6.76 -7.27
C GLY A 57 1.00 6.58 -6.34
N VAL A 58 0.44 7.69 -5.85
CA VAL A 58 -0.78 7.69 -5.02
C VAL A 58 -1.96 7.09 -5.75
N MET A 59 -2.19 7.50 -7.00
CA MET A 59 -3.29 6.95 -7.82
C MET A 59 -3.11 5.44 -8.05
N ASN A 60 -1.91 5.03 -8.44
CA ASN A 60 -1.58 3.62 -8.66
C ASN A 60 -1.82 2.75 -7.42
N ALA A 61 -1.34 3.21 -6.26
CA ALA A 61 -1.50 2.51 -5.00
C ALA A 61 -2.97 2.41 -4.57
N LYS A 62 -3.70 3.53 -4.64
CA LYS A 62 -5.11 3.58 -4.25
C LYS A 62 -5.99 2.69 -5.13
N GLU A 63 -5.80 2.74 -6.44
CA GLU A 63 -6.52 1.88 -7.38
C GLU A 63 -6.22 0.40 -7.13
N SER A 64 -4.94 0.05 -6.97
CA SER A 64 -4.49 -1.32 -6.77
C SER A 64 -5.06 -1.92 -5.47
N ILE A 65 -4.98 -1.20 -4.35
CA ILE A 65 -5.53 -1.65 -3.08
C ILE A 65 -7.06 -1.77 -3.15
N THR A 66 -7.74 -0.75 -3.67
CA THR A 66 -9.21 -0.76 -3.77
C THR A 66 -9.72 -1.93 -4.60
N ARG A 67 -9.08 -2.20 -5.74
CA ARG A 67 -9.40 -3.34 -6.61
C ARG A 67 -9.25 -4.67 -5.86
N VAL A 68 -8.12 -4.89 -5.19
CA VAL A 68 -7.83 -6.13 -4.47
C VAL A 68 -8.79 -6.35 -3.30
N LEU A 69 -9.11 -5.30 -2.54
CA LEU A 69 -10.09 -5.38 -1.45
C LEU A 69 -11.49 -5.74 -1.97
N ASN A 70 -11.95 -5.10 -3.04
CA ASN A 70 -13.25 -5.41 -3.64
C ASN A 70 -13.33 -6.87 -4.13
N GLN A 71 -12.25 -7.39 -4.74
CA GLN A 71 -12.18 -8.79 -5.16
C GLN A 71 -12.18 -9.79 -3.99
N THR A 72 -11.71 -9.36 -2.81
CA THR A 72 -11.63 -10.21 -1.62
C THR A 72 -12.98 -10.28 -0.89
N ILE A 73 -13.73 -9.17 -0.85
CA ILE A 73 -15.02 -9.08 -0.15
C ILE A 73 -16.16 -9.75 -0.95
N GLN A 74 -16.04 -9.80 -2.28
CA GLN A 74 -17.07 -10.36 -3.17
C GLN A 74 -16.93 -11.87 -3.40
N LYS A 75 -15.97 -12.53 -2.74
CA LYS A 75 -15.79 -13.99 -2.75
C LYS A 75 -16.38 -14.62 -1.49
#